data_AF-A0A9D8LI10-F1
#
_entry.id   AF-A0A9D8LI10-F1
#
_cell.length_a   1.000
_cell.length_b   1.000
_cell.length_c   1.000
_cell.angle_alpha   90.00
_cell.angle_beta   90.00
_cell.angle_gamma   90.00
#
_symmetry.space_group_name_H-M   'P 1'
#
loop_
_entity.id
_entity.type
_entity.pdbx_description
1 polymer ?
#
loop_
_entity_poly.entity_id
_entity_poly.type
_entity_poly.pdbx_seq_one_letter_code
_entity_poly.pdbx_strand_id
1 'polypeptide(L)' 'MSRIANAALRAKVMGAQDAAALVKSGMTVGLSGFTGSGYPKSVPLALAARIEGAHA' A
#
# COMPACT_ATOMS: atom_id res chain seq x y z
N MET A 1 -17.46 -14.60 -6.96
CA MET A 1 -16.20 -15.19 -6.44
C MET A 1 -15.50 -14.18 -5.54
N SER A 2 -15.12 -14.56 -4.33
CA SER A 2 -14.27 -13.71 -3.47
C SER A 2 -12.82 -13.74 -3.98
N ARG A 3 -12.14 -12.59 -4.07
CA ARG A 3 -10.71 -12.51 -4.44
C ARG A 3 -9.78 -13.03 -3.34
N ILE A 4 -10.24 -13.01 -2.08
CA ILE A 4 -9.51 -13.52 -0.92
C ILE A 4 -10.17 -14.84 -0.48
N ALA A 5 -9.56 -15.96 -0.85
CA ALA A 5 -10.09 -17.30 -0.59
C ALA A 5 -9.96 -17.69 0.90
N ASN A 6 -8.81 -17.42 1.53
CA ASN A 6 -8.59 -17.71 2.94
C ASN A 6 -9.40 -16.76 3.84
N ALA A 7 -10.20 -17.32 4.75
CA ALA A 7 -11.09 -16.54 5.62
C ALA A 7 -10.35 -15.68 6.65
N ALA A 8 -9.27 -16.19 7.25
CA ALA A 8 -8.51 -15.48 8.26
C ALA A 8 -7.80 -14.24 7.69
N LEU A 9 -7.37 -14.29 6.42
CA LEU A 9 -6.72 -13.14 5.77
C LEU A 9 -7.67 -11.97 5.50
N ARG A 10 -9.00 -12.20 5.48
CA ARG A 10 -9.98 -11.11 5.34
C ARG A 10 -9.94 -10.14 6.51
N ALA A 11 -9.52 -10.59 7.70
CA ALA A 11 -9.35 -9.73 8.87
C ALA A 11 -8.20 -8.72 8.73
N LYS A 12 -7.33 -8.86 7.72
CA LYS A 12 -6.22 -7.93 7.45
C LYS A 12 -6.54 -6.87 6.39
N VAL A 13 -7.76 -6.87 5.84
CA VAL A 13 -8.19 -5.83 4.90
C VAL A 13 -8.25 -4.49 5.65
N MET A 14 -7.60 -3.48 5.10
CA MET A 14 -7.52 -2.13 5.68
C MET A 14 -7.48 -1.06 4.59
N GLY A 15 -7.62 0.20 4.99
CA GLY A 15 -7.50 1.35 4.09
C GLY A 15 -6.09 1.51 3.51
N ALA A 16 -5.99 2.19 2.36
CA ALA A 16 -4.69 2.46 1.75
C ALA A 16 -3.81 3.36 2.63
N GLN A 17 -4.43 4.28 3.37
CA GLN A 17 -3.78 5.18 4.32
C GLN A 17 -3.20 4.40 5.50
N ASP A 18 -3.98 3.48 6.08
CA ASP A 18 -3.52 2.61 7.17
C ASP A 18 -2.36 1.70 6.71
N ALA A 19 -2.47 1.14 5.50
CA ALA A 19 -1.40 0.33 4.92
C ALA A 19 -0.14 1.18 4.68
N ALA A 20 -0.29 2.41 4.17
CA ALA A 20 0.83 3.32 3.99
C ALA A 20 1.49 3.63 5.33
N ALA A 21 0.73 3.80 6.43
CA ALA A 21 1.22 4.04 7.80
C ALA A 21 2.25 3.01 8.29
N LEU A 22 2.23 1.80 7.72
CA LEU A 22 3.20 0.75 8.03
C LEU A 22 4.59 1.02 7.44
N VAL A 23 4.69 1.77 6.33
CA VAL A 23 5.95 2.19 5.71
C VAL A 23 6.50 3.40 6.46
N LYS A 24 7.72 3.28 7.01
CA LYS A 24 8.37 4.32 7.82
C LYS A 24 9.54 4.96 7.08
N SER A 25 9.94 6.16 7.51
CA SER A 25 11.11 6.85 6.96
C SER A 25 12.36 5.97 7.07
N GLY A 26 13.18 6.00 6.01
CA GLY A 26 14.41 5.19 5.91
C GLY A 26 14.21 3.73 5.48
N MET A 27 12.98 3.26 5.26
CA MET A 27 12.74 1.90 4.76
C MET A 27 12.97 1.78 3.25
N THR A 28 13.62 0.69 2.82
CA THR A 28 13.62 0.24 1.41
C THR A 28 12.37 -0.59 1.15
N VAL A 29 11.60 -0.24 0.13
CA VAL A 29 10.34 -0.93 -0.21
C VAL A 29 10.45 -1.60 -1.58
N GLY A 30 10.25 -2.91 -1.62
CA GLY A 30 10.08 -3.66 -2.87
C GLY A 30 8.61 -3.65 -3.32
N LEU A 31 8.35 -3.28 -4.56
CA LEU A 31 7.01 -3.27 -5.16
C LEU A 31 6.97 -4.17 -6.39
N SER A 32 5.81 -4.76 -6.67
CA SER A 32 5.57 -5.44 -7.93
C SER A 32 5.49 -4.44 -9.08
N GLY A 33 5.64 -4.95 -10.30
CA GLY A 33 5.34 -4.21 -11.53
C GLY A 33 6.49 -4.25 -12.52
N PHE A 34 6.14 -4.37 -13.80
CA PHE A 34 7.10 -4.37 -14.89
C PHE A 34 6.44 -3.78 -16.14
N THR A 35 7.17 -2.95 -16.88
CA THR A 35 6.71 -2.31 -18.14
C THR A 35 5.31 -1.68 -18.05
N GLY A 36 4.98 -1.05 -16.92
CA GLY A 36 3.68 -0.39 -16.69
C GLY A 36 2.53 -1.33 -16.31
N SER A 37 2.79 -2.61 -16.07
CA SER A 37 1.79 -3.61 -15.67
C SER A 37 2.04 -4.12 -14.25
N GLY A 38 0.97 -4.44 -13.51
CA GLY A 38 1.05 -5.16 -12.23
C GLY A 38 1.59 -4.37 -11.01
N TYR A 39 1.84 -3.06 -11.13
CA TYR A 39 2.28 -2.23 -10.00
C TYR A 39 1.13 -1.82 -9.07
N PRO A 40 1.39 -1.70 -7.75
CA PRO A 40 0.40 -1.25 -6.78
C PRO A 40 0.09 0.23 -6.98
N LYS A 41 -1.18 0.62 -6.79
CA LYS A 41 -1.67 1.98 -7.13
C LYS A 41 -2.10 2.77 -5.91
N SER A 42 -3.02 2.23 -5.12
CA SER A 42 -3.64 2.94 -4.00
C SER A 42 -2.67 3.26 -2.85
N VAL A 43 -1.89 2.28 -2.40
CA VAL A 43 -0.96 2.46 -1.27
C VAL A 43 0.19 3.44 -1.60
N PRO A 44 0.85 3.37 -2.78
CA PRO A 44 1.86 4.37 -3.15
C PRO A 44 1.31 5.81 -3.20
N LEU A 45 0.09 6.01 -3.72
CA LEU A 45 -0.53 7.34 -3.74
C LEU A 45 -0.83 7.86 -2.32
N ALA A 46 -1.34 7.00 -1.43
CA ALA A 46 -1.58 7.36 -0.04
C ALA A 46 -0.26 7.67 0.71
N LEU A 47 0.82 6.94 0.41
CA LEU A 47 2.14 7.21 0.95
C LEU A 47 2.67 8.57 0.48
N ALA A 48 2.54 8.90 -0.80
CA ALA A 48 2.94 10.19 -1.35
C ALA A 48 2.21 11.35 -0.65
N ALA A 49 0.88 11.29 -0.55
CA ALA A 49 0.10 12.32 0.14
C ALA A 49 0.51 12.50 1.61
N ARG A 50 0.86 11.41 2.31
CA ARG A 50 1.35 11.50 3.69
C ARG A 50 2.72 12.16 3.79
N ILE A 51 3.61 11.86 2.85
CA ILE A 51 4.94 12.51 2.78
C ILE A 51 4.76 14.00 2.52
N GLU A 52 3.91 14.38 1.57
CA GLU A 52 3.59 15.79 1.29
C GLU A 52 3.04 16.49 2.54
N GLY A 53 2.06 15.90 3.23
CA GLY A 53 1.48 16.48 4.44
C GLY A 53 2.44 16.60 5.63
N ALA A 54 3.49 15.78 5.70
CA ALA A 54 4.52 15.88 6.74
C ALA A 54 5.59 16.94 6.45
N HIS A 55 5.64 17.45 5.21
CA HIS A 55 6.61 18.43 4.72
C HIS A 55 5.94 19.77 4.31
N ALA A 56 4.66 19.94 4.66
CA ALA A 56 3.87 21.15 4.42
C ALA A 56 4.14 22.24 5.46
#